data_AF-A0A954HR71-F1
#
_entry.id   AF-A0A954HR71-F1
#
_cell.length_a   1.000
_cell.length_b   1.000
_cell.length_c   1.000
_cell.angle_alpha   90.00
_cell.angle_beta   90.00
_cell.angle_gamma   90.00
#
_symmetry.space_group_name_H-M   'P 1'
#
loop_
_entity.id
_entity.type
_entity.pdbx_description
1 polymer ?
#
loop_
_entity_poly.entity_id
_entity_poly.type
_entity_poly.pdbx_seq_one_letter_code
_entity_poly.pdbx_strand_id
1 'polypeptide(L)'
;MILRADKIAQQLRAPDNPDDPLAIRPQPDLAELDACGSAPVDLRLGCWFQTFRSTECSHLDVYDSPGTAPGEAQLTKQHYVVFGAPFILHPRQFVLAVTLEWIRLPSNLAGYVVGRSSWGRHGLIIATATMNMGHLFCRKGLLWNELR
;
A
#
# COMPACT_ATOMS: atom_id res chain seq x y z
N MET A 1 15.07 7.89 -13.01
CA MET A 1 15.82 8.60 -11.95
C MET A 1 14.92 8.69 -10.73
N ILE A 2 15.39 8.33 -9.53
CA ILE A 2 14.59 8.40 -8.29
C ILE A 2 14.52 9.86 -7.85
N LEU A 3 13.31 10.34 -7.51
CA LEU A 3 13.12 11.68 -6.97
C LEU A 3 13.77 11.81 -5.60
N ARG A 4 14.43 12.95 -5.37
CA ARG A 4 14.97 13.29 -4.06
C ARG A 4 13.88 13.84 -3.14
N ALA A 5 14.09 13.73 -1.83
CA ALA A 5 13.11 14.12 -0.81
C ALA A 5 12.75 15.61 -0.87
N ASP A 6 13.73 16.48 -1.11
CA ASP A 6 13.58 17.92 -1.31
C ASP A 6 12.61 18.23 -2.47
N LYS A 7 12.76 17.51 -3.58
CA LYS A 7 11.88 17.65 -4.74
C LYS A 7 10.47 17.15 -4.46
N ILE A 8 10.32 16.06 -3.70
CA ILE A 8 9.00 15.56 -3.29
C ILE A 8 8.32 16.59 -2.38
N ALA A 9 9.02 17.11 -1.38
CA ALA A 9 8.50 18.14 -0.48
C ALA A 9 8.13 19.42 -1.24
N GLN A 10 8.93 19.84 -2.21
CA GLN A 10 8.62 20.97 -3.10
C GLN A 10 7.31 20.73 -3.86
N GLN A 11 7.14 19.57 -4.52
CA GLN A 11 5.93 19.23 -5.26
C GLN A 11 4.68 19.18 -4.38
N LEU A 12 4.82 18.68 -3.14
CA LEU A 12 3.71 18.64 -2.17
C LEU A 12 3.31 20.04 -1.67
N ARG A 13 4.24 21.00 -1.63
CA ARG A 13 3.97 22.40 -1.24
C ARG A 13 3.41 23.21 -2.40
N ALA A 14 4.06 23.13 -3.55
CA ALA A 14 3.77 23.89 -4.75
C ALA A 14 3.95 22.95 -5.95
N PRO A 15 2.86 22.39 -6.49
CA PRO A 15 2.94 21.49 -7.63
C PRO A 15 3.36 22.27 -8.89
N ASP A 16 4.25 21.68 -9.70
CA ASP A 16 4.69 22.31 -10.97
C ASP A 16 3.53 22.47 -11.95
N ASN A 17 2.55 21.56 -11.92
CA ASN A 17 1.33 21.63 -12.71
C ASN A 17 0.10 21.65 -11.78
N PRO A 18 -0.67 22.75 -11.72
CA PRO A 18 -1.84 22.86 -10.84
C PRO A 18 -2.99 21.94 -11.25
N ASP A 19 -3.10 21.55 -12.52
CA ASP A 19 -4.17 20.65 -13.01
C ASP A 19 -3.89 19.18 -12.69
N ASP A 20 -2.62 18.82 -12.46
CA ASP A 20 -2.20 17.45 -12.13
C ASP A 20 -1.15 17.43 -11.02
N PRO A 21 -1.56 17.66 -9.75
CA PRO A 21 -0.62 17.76 -8.64
C PRO A 21 -0.28 16.39 -8.05
N LEU A 22 0.96 16.28 -7.52
CA LEU A 22 1.30 15.25 -6.54
C LEU A 22 0.61 15.58 -5.21
N ALA A 23 -0.24 14.68 -4.73
CA ALA A 23 -0.94 14.88 -3.46
C ALA A 23 -0.88 13.62 -2.60
N ILE A 24 -0.51 13.79 -1.32
CA ILE A 24 -0.53 12.74 -0.31
C ILE A 24 -1.39 13.24 0.85
N ARG A 25 -2.41 12.47 1.23
CA ARG A 25 -3.38 12.82 2.27
C ARG A 25 -3.57 11.65 3.24
N PRO A 26 -3.43 11.83 4.56
CA PRO A 26 -2.98 13.06 5.24
C PRO A 26 -1.54 13.45 4.84
N GLN A 27 -1.25 14.74 4.93
CA GLN A 27 0.03 15.28 4.47
C GLN A 27 1.17 14.77 5.37
N PRO A 28 2.27 14.26 4.80
CA PRO A 28 3.43 13.85 5.58
C PRO A 28 4.12 15.07 6.20
N ASP A 29 4.96 14.84 7.21
CA ASP A 29 5.76 15.92 7.80
C ASP A 29 6.82 16.39 6.79
N LEU A 30 6.60 17.60 6.27
CA LEU A 30 7.47 18.20 5.27
C LEU A 30 8.83 18.61 5.85
N ALA A 31 8.90 18.90 7.16
CA ALA A 31 10.16 19.26 7.81
C ALA A 31 11.07 18.03 7.94
N GLU A 32 10.49 16.87 8.24
CA GLU A 32 11.20 15.59 8.26
C GLU A 32 11.74 15.22 6.87
N LEU A 33 10.93 15.39 5.82
CA LEU A 33 11.35 15.14 4.44
C LEU A 33 12.51 16.04 3.99
N ASP A 34 12.49 17.33 4.36
CA ASP A 34 13.57 18.27 4.03
C ASP A 34 14.87 17.93 4.79
N ALA A 35 14.76 17.51 6.06
CA ALA A 35 15.92 17.23 6.91
C ALA A 35 16.58 15.87 6.62
N CYS A 36 15.80 14.86 6.26
CA CYS A 36 16.28 13.47 6.18
C CYS A 36 17.12 13.18 4.92
N GLY A 37 17.04 14.03 3.89
CA GLY A 37 17.82 13.91 2.64
C GLY A 37 17.62 12.60 1.85
N SER A 38 16.76 11.70 2.34
CA SER A 38 16.56 10.34 1.84
C SER A 38 15.19 10.23 1.18
N ALA A 39 15.18 9.61 0.00
CA ALA A 39 14.09 9.65 -0.98
C ALA A 39 12.74 8.99 -0.62
N PRO A 40 12.60 8.03 0.31
CA PRO A 40 11.31 7.37 0.52
C PRO A 40 10.38 8.18 1.44
N VAL A 41 9.12 8.31 1.04
CA VAL A 41 8.04 8.78 1.93
C VAL A 41 7.51 7.58 2.71
N ASP A 42 7.56 7.64 4.03
CA ASP A 42 7.01 6.59 4.88
C ASP A 42 5.46 6.58 4.80
N LEU A 43 4.90 5.40 4.56
CA LEU A 43 3.46 5.17 4.53
C LEU A 43 3.04 4.41 5.79
N ARG A 44 1.83 4.70 6.28
CA ARG A 44 1.23 4.03 7.44
C ARG A 44 0.25 2.97 7.00
N LEU A 45 0.08 1.98 7.87
CA LEU A 45 -0.92 0.94 7.70
C LEU A 45 -2.31 1.49 8.02
N GLY A 46 -3.27 1.23 7.14
CA GLY A 46 -4.66 1.59 7.33
C GLY A 46 -5.41 0.64 8.27
N CYS A 47 -6.70 0.89 8.44
CA CYS A 47 -7.57 0.16 9.37
C CYS A 47 -8.32 -1.02 8.72
N TRP A 48 -8.19 -1.20 7.41
CA TRP A 48 -8.92 -2.23 6.66
C TRP A 48 -7.98 -3.35 6.22
N PHE A 49 -8.37 -4.57 6.58
CA PHE A 49 -7.67 -5.81 6.26
C PHE A 49 -8.61 -6.77 5.54
N GLN A 50 -8.08 -7.66 4.73
CA GLN A 50 -8.86 -8.66 4.03
C GLN A 50 -8.10 -9.99 4.01
N THR A 51 -8.71 -11.04 4.55
CA THR A 51 -8.15 -12.40 4.61
C THR A 51 -8.87 -13.29 3.62
N PHE A 52 -8.20 -14.35 3.15
CA PHE A 52 -8.80 -15.36 2.28
C PHE A 52 -9.53 -16.43 3.08
N ARG A 53 -10.69 -16.87 2.59
CA ARG A 53 -11.43 -18.01 3.14
C ARG A 53 -11.01 -19.28 2.43
N SER A 54 -9.88 -19.86 2.85
CA SER A 54 -9.35 -21.07 2.22
C SER A 54 -10.25 -22.31 2.36
N THR A 55 -11.24 -22.29 3.25
CA THR A 55 -12.16 -23.43 3.47
C THR A 55 -13.29 -23.49 2.45
N GLU A 56 -13.61 -22.38 1.80
CA GLU A 56 -14.75 -22.26 0.86
C GLU A 56 -14.33 -22.51 -0.59
N CYS A 57 -13.02 -22.58 -0.86
CA CYS A 57 -12.48 -22.76 -2.20
C CYS A 57 -11.22 -23.63 -2.17
N SER A 58 -11.18 -24.68 -3.00
CA SER A 58 -10.06 -25.63 -3.05
C SER A 58 -8.87 -25.11 -3.86
N HIS A 59 -9.12 -24.27 -4.85
CA HIS A 59 -8.11 -23.68 -5.72
C HIS A 59 -8.64 -22.39 -6.35
N LEU A 60 -7.75 -21.43 -6.61
CA LEU A 60 -8.09 -20.21 -7.33
C LEU A 60 -7.62 -20.39 -8.78
N ASP A 61 -8.56 -20.58 -9.71
CA ASP A 61 -8.26 -20.59 -11.14
C ASP A 61 -8.27 -19.16 -11.68
N VAL A 62 -7.12 -18.75 -12.23
CA VAL A 62 -6.91 -17.40 -12.79
C VAL A 62 -7.46 -17.30 -14.21
N TYR A 63 -7.63 -18.43 -14.90
CA TYR A 63 -8.11 -18.51 -16.28
C TYR A 63 -9.63 -18.70 -16.38
N ASP A 64 -10.30 -18.83 -15.24
CA ASP A 64 -11.74 -18.97 -15.19
C ASP A 64 -12.43 -17.73 -15.79
N SER A 65 -13.47 -17.94 -16.59
CA SER A 65 -14.13 -16.84 -17.29
C SER A 65 -14.82 -15.91 -16.30
N PRO A 66 -14.83 -14.57 -16.52
CA PRO A 66 -15.52 -13.64 -15.62
C PRO A 66 -17.03 -13.96 -15.61
N GLY A 67 -17.48 -14.66 -14.58
CA GLY A 67 -18.86 -15.16 -14.43
C GLY A 67 -18.98 -16.54 -13.80
N THR A 68 -17.97 -17.41 -13.90
CA THR A 68 -17.94 -18.74 -13.25
C THR A 68 -17.17 -18.76 -11.93
N ALA A 69 -16.23 -17.83 -11.75
CA ALA A 69 -15.48 -17.71 -10.50
C ALA A 69 -16.38 -17.27 -9.33
N PRO A 70 -16.21 -17.85 -8.12
CA PRO A 70 -16.87 -17.35 -6.92
C PRO A 70 -16.51 -15.88 -6.71
N GLY A 71 -17.52 -15.03 -6.52
CA GLY A 71 -17.30 -13.59 -6.37
C GLY A 71 -16.36 -13.26 -5.21
N GLU A 72 -15.65 -12.12 -5.29
CA GLU A 72 -14.65 -11.72 -4.29
C GLU A 72 -15.18 -11.78 -2.84
N ALA A 73 -16.46 -11.49 -2.64
CA ALA A 73 -17.12 -11.52 -1.34
C ALA A 73 -17.23 -12.93 -0.71
N GLN A 74 -17.22 -13.99 -1.53
CA GLN A 74 -17.22 -15.38 -1.07
C GLN A 74 -15.80 -15.82 -0.73
N LEU A 75 -14.81 -15.40 -1.53
CA LEU A 75 -13.41 -15.80 -1.35
C LEU A 75 -12.69 -15.09 -0.20
N THR A 76 -13.23 -13.97 0.27
CA THR A 76 -12.53 -13.10 1.19
C THR A 76 -13.39 -12.66 2.38
N LYS A 77 -12.73 -12.28 3.47
CA LYS A 77 -13.36 -11.68 4.64
C LYS A 77 -12.65 -10.38 4.94
N GLN A 78 -13.43 -9.29 4.99
CA GLN A 78 -12.94 -7.99 5.41
C GLN A 78 -12.96 -7.87 6.93
N HIS A 79 -11.93 -7.24 7.48
CA HIS A 79 -11.79 -6.94 8.89
C HIS A 79 -11.48 -5.45 9.03
N TYR A 80 -12.23 -4.78 9.89
CA TYR A 80 -11.95 -3.41 10.32
C TYR A 80 -11.31 -3.45 11.70
N VAL A 81 -10.16 -2.82 11.84
CA VAL A 81 -9.44 -2.68 13.11
C VAL A 81 -9.45 -1.22 13.50
N VAL A 82 -9.93 -0.93 14.70
CA VAL A 82 -9.97 0.44 15.21
C VAL A 82 -8.55 1.00 15.29
N PHE A 83 -8.39 2.28 14.97
CA PHE A 83 -7.10 2.94 15.05
C PHE A 83 -6.49 2.80 16.45
N GLY A 84 -5.24 2.35 16.53
CA GLY A 84 -4.54 2.07 17.79
C GLY A 84 -4.70 0.64 18.33
N ALA A 85 -5.62 -0.16 17.79
CA ALA A 85 -5.72 -1.58 18.12
C ALA A 85 -4.75 -2.42 17.26
N PRO A 86 -4.15 -3.48 17.81
CA PRO A 86 -3.27 -4.36 17.04
C PRO A 86 -4.07 -5.30 16.13
N PHE A 87 -3.58 -5.53 14.91
CA PHE A 87 -3.99 -6.64 14.07
C PHE A 87 -2.99 -7.79 14.24
N ILE A 88 -3.47 -8.96 14.67
CA ILE A 88 -2.61 -10.13 14.89
C ILE A 88 -2.52 -10.94 13.60
N LEU A 89 -1.32 -10.96 13.00
CA LEU A 89 -1.02 -11.76 11.81
C LEU A 89 -0.26 -13.02 12.23
N HIS A 90 -0.91 -14.19 12.14
CA HIS A 90 -0.25 -15.44 12.48
C HIS A 90 0.81 -15.81 11.43
N PRO A 91 1.81 -16.64 11.80
CA PRO A 91 2.75 -17.24 10.86
C PRO A 91 2.04 -17.88 9.66
N ARG A 92 2.62 -17.71 8.47
CA ARG A 92 2.13 -18.28 7.20
C ARG A 92 0.73 -17.80 6.79
N GLN A 93 0.26 -16.70 7.37
CA GLN A 93 -0.98 -16.07 6.92
C GLN A 93 -0.71 -14.98 5.90
N PHE A 94 -1.67 -14.91 4.96
CA PHE A 94 -1.74 -13.87 3.96
C PHE A 94 -2.89 -12.93 4.26
N VAL A 95 -2.60 -11.64 4.25
CA VAL A 95 -3.61 -10.60 4.45
C VAL A 95 -3.40 -9.47 3.45
N LEU A 96 -4.48 -8.97 2.87
CA LEU A 96 -4.47 -7.71 2.15
C LEU A 96 -4.70 -6.60 3.16
N ALA A 97 -3.87 -5.57 3.15
CA ALA A 97 -4.06 -4.39 3.99
C ALA A 97 -4.02 -3.14 3.12
N VAL A 98 -4.69 -2.07 3.52
CA VAL A 98 -4.60 -0.79 2.80
C VAL A 98 -3.59 0.14 3.46
N THR A 99 -3.01 1.06 2.70
CA THR A 99 -2.29 2.19 3.30
C THR A 99 -3.28 3.18 3.90
N LEU A 100 -2.85 3.92 4.91
CA LEU A 100 -3.66 4.99 5.49
C LEU A 100 -3.70 6.20 4.54
N GLU A 101 -2.56 6.48 3.91
CA GLU A 101 -2.42 7.59 2.98
C GLU A 101 -3.12 7.30 1.66
N TRP A 102 -3.88 8.30 1.23
CA TRP A 102 -4.33 8.47 -0.14
C TRP A 102 -3.26 9.23 -0.92
N ILE A 103 -2.90 8.71 -2.10
CA ILE A 103 -1.84 9.26 -2.93
C ILE A 103 -2.39 9.47 -4.34
N ARG A 104 -2.19 10.67 -4.87
CA ARG A 104 -2.39 11.00 -6.29
C ARG A 104 -1.03 11.27 -6.91
N LEU A 105 -0.68 10.48 -7.92
CA LEU A 105 0.55 10.70 -8.69
C LEU A 105 0.23 11.46 -9.98
N PRO A 106 1.04 12.48 -10.32
CA PRO A 106 0.92 13.15 -11.60
C PRO A 106 1.34 12.22 -12.74
N SER A 107 0.90 12.56 -13.94
CA SER A 107 1.12 11.83 -15.20
C SER A 107 2.59 11.70 -15.61
N ASN A 108 3.49 12.45 -14.99
CA ASN A 108 4.94 12.39 -15.22
C ASN A 108 5.70 11.58 -14.16
N LEU A 109 5.02 11.04 -13.13
CA LEU A 109 5.65 10.29 -12.05
C LEU A 109 5.07 8.89 -11.90
N ALA A 110 5.95 7.93 -11.65
CA ALA A 110 5.60 6.60 -11.20
C ALA A 110 6.14 6.39 -9.77
N GLY A 111 5.39 5.65 -8.97
CA GLY A 111 5.75 5.31 -7.60
C GLY A 111 5.90 3.81 -7.45
N TYR A 112 6.76 3.38 -6.52
CA TYR A 112 6.79 2.00 -6.07
C TYR A 112 6.83 1.97 -4.54
N VAL A 113 6.10 1.04 -3.95
CA VAL A 113 6.08 0.81 -2.50
C VAL A 113 7.01 -0.34 -2.18
N VAL A 114 7.91 -0.15 -1.24
CA VAL A 114 8.82 -1.18 -0.72
C VAL A 114 8.63 -1.34 0.78
N GLY A 115 8.79 -2.57 1.27
CA GLY A 115 8.81 -2.83 2.70
C GLY A 115 10.07 -2.26 3.36
N ARG A 116 9.95 -1.76 4.60
CA ARG A 116 11.11 -1.35 5.38
C ARG A 116 11.93 -2.58 5.78
N SER A 117 13.25 -2.46 5.72
CA SER A 117 14.17 -3.53 6.12
C SER A 117 13.97 -4.00 7.57
N SER A 118 13.51 -3.11 8.45
CA SER A 118 13.13 -3.46 9.83
C SER A 118 12.06 -4.55 9.87
N TRP A 119 11.03 -4.47 9.03
CA TRP A 119 9.93 -5.43 8.97
C TRP A 119 10.35 -6.75 8.32
N GLY A 120 11.15 -6.68 7.25
CA GLY A 120 11.68 -7.88 6.60
C GLY A 120 12.52 -8.77 7.54
N ARG A 121 13.27 -8.18 8.47
CA ARG A 121 14.02 -8.94 9.49
C ARG A 121 13.14 -9.67 10.51
N HIS A 122 11.90 -9.24 10.68
CA HIS A 122 10.90 -9.91 11.52
C HIS A 122 10.01 -10.85 10.70
N GLY A 123 10.40 -11.21 9.48
CA GLY A 123 9.65 -12.12 8.62
C GLY A 123 8.36 -11.53 8.04
N LEU A 124 8.14 -10.22 8.18
CA LEU A 124 7.02 -9.55 7.54
C LEU A 124 7.42 -9.08 6.14
N ILE A 125 6.83 -9.71 5.13
CA ILE A 125 7.03 -9.38 3.73
C ILE A 125 5.86 -8.52 3.26
N ILE A 126 6.21 -7.35 2.73
CA ILE A 126 5.27 -6.43 2.09
C ILE A 126 5.51 -6.56 0.59
N ALA A 127 4.50 -6.97 -0.17
CA ALA A 127 4.68 -7.09 -1.61
C ALA A 127 4.85 -5.72 -2.26
N THR A 128 5.83 -5.63 -3.16
CA THR A 128 6.08 -4.41 -3.93
C THR A 128 4.86 -4.05 -4.75
N ALA A 129 4.35 -2.84 -4.56
CA ALA A 129 3.23 -2.31 -5.32
C ALA A 129 3.74 -1.22 -6.26
N THR A 130 3.46 -1.36 -7.56
CA THR A 130 3.72 -0.31 -8.54
C THR A 130 2.49 0.59 -8.67
N MET A 131 2.73 1.89 -8.70
CA MET A 131 1.72 2.93 -8.90
C MET A 131 1.96 3.57 -10.25
N ASN A 132 0.97 3.48 -11.13
CA ASN A 132 1.05 4.00 -12.49
C ASN A 132 0.59 5.46 -12.56
N MET A 133 1.11 6.16 -13.57
CA MET A 133 0.86 7.57 -13.87
C MET A 133 -0.64 7.88 -14.04
N GLY A 134 -1.11 9.00 -13.46
CA GLY A 134 -2.47 9.53 -13.70
C GLY A 134 -3.61 8.88 -12.92
N HIS A 135 -3.33 7.97 -11.97
CA HIS A 135 -4.36 7.32 -11.16
C HIS A 135 -4.43 7.87 -9.72
N LEU A 136 -5.66 8.06 -9.23
CA LEU A 136 -5.98 8.23 -7.81
C LEU A 136 -5.76 6.90 -7.07
N PHE A 137 -4.96 6.88 -6.00
CA PHE A 137 -4.54 5.64 -5.35
C PHE A 137 -4.85 5.62 -3.84
N CYS A 138 -5.65 4.64 -3.43
CA CYS A 138 -5.68 4.08 -2.08
C CYS A 138 -5.62 2.55 -2.29
N ARG A 139 -4.41 1.97 -2.26
CA ARG A 139 -4.23 0.56 -2.66
C ARG A 139 -4.45 -0.39 -1.49
N LYS A 140 -5.02 -1.56 -1.77
CA LYS A 140 -4.76 -2.79 -1.01
C LYS A 140 -3.33 -3.25 -1.32
N GLY A 141 -2.42 -3.11 -0.37
CA GLY A 141 -1.13 -3.81 -0.30
C GLY A 141 -1.29 -5.25 0.19
N LEU A 142 -0.34 -6.11 -0.17
CA LEU A 142 -0.29 -7.50 0.25
C LEU A 142 0.71 -7.61 1.41
N LEU A 143 0.29 -8.20 2.52
CA LEU A 143 1.15 -8.53 3.66
C LEU A 143 1.21 -10.05 3.83
N TRP A 144 2.42 -10.57 3.99
CA TRP A 144 2.69 -11.98 4.22
C TRP A 144 3.64 -12.14 5.42
N ASN A 145 3.29 -13.00 6.38
CA ASN A 145 4.17 -13.33 7.50
C ASN A 145 4.84 -14.69 7.26
N GLU A 146 6.16 -14.70 7.16
CA GLU A 146 6.98 -15.85 6.81
C GLU A 146 7.65 -16.55 8.00
N LEU A 147 7.45 -16.07 9.23
CA LEU A 147 8.09 -16.66 10.42
C LEU A 147 7.76 -18.16 10.56
N ARG A 148 8.78 -18.97 10.87
CA ARG A 148 8.66 -20.41 11.17
C ARG A 148 8.38 -20.65 12.64
#